data_AF-A0A1Z4QLC6-F1
#
_entry.id   AF-A0A1Z4QLC6-F1
#
_cell.length_a   1.000
_cell.length_b   1.000
_cell.length_c   1.000
_cell.angle_alpha   90.00
_cell.angle_beta   90.00
_cell.angle_gamma   90.00
#
_symmetry.space_group_name_H-M   'P 1'
#
loop_
_entity.id
_entity.type
_entity.pdbx_description
1 polymer ?
#
loop_
_entity_poly.entity_id
_entity_poly.type
_entity_poly.pdbx_seq_one_letter_code
_entity_poly.pdbx_strand_id
1 'polypeptide(L)'
;MRLRSNLCLWGEPPAYSGRGKPRVHGDKFKLNDDSTWSDPEQIIEQEDTKLGRIRIRLWTKKHFRLSPHHPMSIILVERLLHDGSPRVHKPMWLAFVGEQMPPLDEVWKL
;
A
#
# COMPACT_ATOMS: atom_id res chain seq x y z
N MET A 1 9.33 5.13 4.91
CA MET A 1 8.67 5.83 6.04
C MET A 1 7.55 4.95 6.61
N ARG A 2 7.34 4.92 7.92
CA ARG A 2 6.19 4.19 8.52
C ARG A 2 4.92 5.04 8.53
N LEU A 3 3.78 4.44 8.19
CA LEU A 3 2.47 5.07 8.17
C LEU A 3 1.60 4.63 9.36
N ARG A 4 0.69 5.51 9.77
CA ARG A 4 -0.38 5.18 10.73
C ARG A 4 -1.51 4.46 10.00
N SER A 5 -2.05 3.40 10.61
CA SER A 5 -3.10 2.57 9.98
C SER A 5 -4.42 3.28 9.76
N ASN A 6 -4.69 4.41 10.42
CA ASN A 6 -5.94 5.17 10.24
C ASN A 6 -5.86 6.23 9.12
N LEU A 7 -4.79 6.22 8.32
CA LEU A 7 -4.64 7.14 7.20
C LEU A 7 -5.53 6.76 6.02
N CYS A 8 -5.90 7.78 5.26
CA CYS A 8 -6.63 7.67 4.00
C CYS A 8 -5.77 8.22 2.88
N LEU A 9 -5.71 7.49 1.78
CA LEU A 9 -5.01 7.80 0.55
C LEU A 9 -6.00 7.75 -0.62
N TRP A 10 -5.53 8.18 -1.79
CA TRP A 10 -6.29 8.16 -3.03
C TRP A 10 -5.41 7.61 -4.15
N GLY A 11 -6.01 6.91 -5.10
CA GLY A 11 -5.34 6.54 -6.35
C GLY A 11 -5.36 7.66 -7.39
N GLU A 12 -4.76 7.38 -8.54
CA GLU A 12 -4.81 8.26 -9.70
C GLU A 12 -6.25 8.55 -10.13
N PRO A 13 -6.56 9.79 -10.54
CA PRO A 13 -7.88 10.10 -11.07
C PRO A 13 -8.16 9.30 -12.35
N PRO A 14 -9.42 8.90 -12.59
CA PRO A 14 -9.80 8.30 -13.85
C PRO A 14 -9.65 9.30 -15.00
N ALA A 15 -9.67 8.81 -16.24
CA ALA A 15 -9.64 9.64 -17.44
C ALA A 15 -10.72 10.75 -17.39
N TYR A 16 -10.35 11.96 -17.78
CA TYR A 16 -11.25 13.10 -17.73
C TYR A 16 -12.38 12.93 -18.75
N SER A 17 -13.63 13.06 -18.30
CA SER A 17 -14.83 12.87 -19.13
C SER A 17 -15.14 14.05 -20.06
N GLY A 18 -14.34 15.13 -20.03
CA GLY A 18 -14.58 16.33 -20.82
C GLY A 18 -15.61 17.31 -20.19
N ARG A 19 -16.16 17.00 -19.01
CA ARG A 19 -17.15 17.84 -18.33
C ARG A 19 -16.70 18.30 -16.95
N GLY A 20 -16.79 19.61 -16.72
CA GLY A 20 -16.54 20.24 -15.42
C GLY A 20 -15.06 20.33 -15.05
N LYS A 21 -14.74 20.44 -13.76
CA LYS A 21 -13.35 20.39 -13.31
C LYS A 21 -12.86 18.93 -13.35
N PRO A 22 -11.69 18.63 -13.93
CA PRO A 22 -11.10 17.30 -13.86
C PRO A 22 -10.97 16.79 -12.43
N ARG A 23 -11.22 15.49 -12.24
CA ARG A 23 -11.01 14.84 -10.95
C ARG A 23 -9.51 14.84 -10.62
N VAL A 24 -9.20 15.09 -9.36
CA VAL A 24 -7.81 15.09 -8.82
C VAL A 24 -7.51 13.79 -8.07
N HIS A 25 -8.54 13.03 -7.71
CA HIS A 25 -8.43 11.79 -6.96
C HIS A 25 -9.21 10.68 -7.67
N GLY A 26 -8.64 9.48 -7.66
CA GLY A 26 -9.36 8.24 -7.94
C GLY A 26 -10.00 7.68 -6.67
N ASP A 27 -10.07 6.36 -6.63
CA ASP A 27 -10.72 5.65 -5.54
C ASP A 27 -10.00 5.85 -4.21
N LYS A 28 -10.81 5.88 -3.15
CA LYS A 28 -10.36 6.04 -1.77
C LYS A 28 -9.69 4.76 -1.32
N PHE A 29 -8.56 4.89 -0.64
CA PHE A 29 -7.79 3.77 -0.10
C PHE A 29 -7.50 4.03 1.38
N LYS A 30 -8.27 3.41 2.29
CA LYS A 30 -8.09 3.57 3.74
C LYS A 30 -7.29 2.40 4.30
N LEU A 31 -6.22 2.70 5.02
CA LEU A 31 -5.29 1.68 5.52
C LEU A 31 -5.88 0.76 6.61
N ASN A 32 -7.02 1.09 7.18
CA ASN A 32 -7.73 0.29 8.20
C ASN A 32 -9.07 -0.28 7.72
N ASP A 33 -9.35 -0.24 6.43
CA ASP A 33 -10.63 -0.65 5.84
C ASP A 33 -10.32 -1.38 4.53
N ASP A 34 -10.18 -2.70 4.63
CA ASP A 34 -9.75 -3.60 3.55
C ASP A 34 -10.72 -3.64 2.38
N SER A 35 -12.01 -3.38 2.63
CA SER A 35 -13.03 -3.22 1.60
C SER A 35 -12.73 -2.08 0.60
N THR A 36 -11.86 -1.13 0.98
CA THR A 36 -11.45 -0.01 0.12
C THR A 36 -10.16 -0.27 -0.65
N TRP A 37 -9.52 -1.43 -0.45
CA TRP A 37 -8.26 -1.72 -1.11
C TRP A 37 -8.52 -2.18 -2.53
N SER A 38 -7.85 -1.53 -3.49
CA SER A 38 -7.73 -2.07 -4.85
C SER A 38 -6.87 -3.33 -4.83
N ASP A 39 -6.84 -4.08 -5.92
CA ASP A 39 -5.90 -5.17 -6.06
C ASP A 39 -4.46 -4.67 -5.90
N PRO A 40 -3.60 -5.39 -5.16
CA PRO A 40 -2.19 -5.07 -5.07
C PRO A 40 -1.50 -5.39 -6.39
N GLU A 41 -0.53 -4.57 -6.75
CA GLU A 41 0.30 -4.78 -7.95
C GLU A 41 1.28 -5.92 -7.77
N GLN A 42 1.72 -6.15 -6.53
CA GLN A 42 2.59 -7.25 -6.19
C GLN A 42 2.26 -7.81 -4.82
N ILE A 43 2.33 -9.14 -4.71
CA ILE A 43 2.23 -9.88 -3.46
C ILE A 43 3.42 -10.81 -3.38
N ILE A 44 4.11 -10.81 -2.24
CA ILE A 44 5.16 -11.78 -1.95
C ILE A 44 4.91 -12.37 -0.57
N GLU A 45 5.12 -13.68 -0.43
CA GLU A 45 5.21 -14.34 0.86
C GLU A 45 6.63 -14.86 1.07
N GLN A 46 7.20 -14.63 2.26
CA GLN A 46 8.55 -15.08 2.60
C GLN A 46 8.60 -15.59 4.04
N GLU A 47 9.60 -16.41 4.35
CA GLU A 47 9.92 -16.82 5.71
C GLU A 47 11.03 -15.93 6.26
N ASP A 48 10.73 -15.21 7.35
CA ASP A 48 11.69 -14.38 8.06
C ASP A 48 12.19 -15.09 9.32
N THR A 49 13.50 -15.09 9.56
CA THR A 49 14.10 -15.78 10.71
C THR A 49 13.66 -15.25 12.07
N LYS A 50 13.23 -13.99 12.16
CA LYS A 50 12.78 -13.34 13.40
C LYS A 50 11.26 -13.22 13.47
N LEU A 51 10.61 -12.97 12.34
CA LEU A 51 9.19 -12.65 12.26
C LEU A 51 8.32 -13.84 11.80
N GLY A 52 8.94 -14.92 11.34
CA GLY A 52 8.29 -16.08 10.75
C GLY A 52 7.73 -15.76 9.37
N ARG A 53 6.72 -16.52 8.93
CA ARG A 53 6.03 -16.27 7.66
C ARG A 53 5.38 -14.90 7.60
N ILE A 54 5.67 -14.15 6.55
CA ILE A 54 5.11 -12.84 6.27
C ILE A 54 4.50 -12.78 4.88
N ARG A 55 3.55 -11.86 4.71
CA ARG A 55 3.00 -11.44 3.42
C ARG A 55 3.24 -9.94 3.24
N ILE A 56 3.76 -9.59 2.09
CA ILE A 56 4.02 -8.21 1.69
C ILE A 56 3.17 -7.90 0.47
N ARG A 57 2.42 -6.80 0.51
CA ARG A 57 1.58 -6.33 -0.59
C ARG A 57 1.97 -4.91 -0.98
N LEU A 58 2.02 -4.64 -2.28
CA LEU A 58 2.41 -3.35 -2.84
C LEU A 58 1.25 -2.73 -3.62
N TRP A 59 1.03 -1.44 -3.39
CA TRP A 59 0.22 -0.59 -4.25
C TRP A 59 1.06 0.63 -4.64
N THR A 60 1.06 1.01 -5.91
CA THR A 60 1.75 2.22 -6.36
C THR A 60 0.76 3.33 -6.66
N LYS A 61 1.30 4.52 -6.95
CA LYS A 61 0.55 5.70 -7.37
C LYS A 61 -0.58 6.09 -6.41
N LYS A 62 -0.32 5.99 -5.11
CA LYS A 62 -1.22 6.50 -4.07
C LYS A 62 -0.72 7.85 -3.59
N HIS A 63 -1.62 8.74 -3.21
CA HIS A 63 -1.27 10.06 -2.67
C HIS A 63 -2.14 10.49 -1.51
N PHE A 64 -1.64 11.45 -0.73
CA PHE A 64 -2.43 12.14 0.28
C PHE A 64 -3.40 13.14 -0.36
N ARG A 65 -4.52 13.41 0.31
CA ARG A 65 -5.55 14.35 -0.15
C ARG A 65 -4.98 15.71 -0.54
N LEU A 66 -4.08 16.23 0.30
CA LEU A 66 -3.54 17.59 0.17
C LEU A 66 -2.31 17.65 -0.74
N SER A 67 -1.79 16.49 -1.19
CA SER A 67 -0.57 16.41 -1.98
C SER A 67 -0.75 15.49 -3.20
N PRO A 68 -1.72 15.76 -4.09
CA PRO A 68 -2.08 14.85 -5.18
C PRO A 68 -1.00 14.69 -6.26
N HIS A 69 -0.06 15.63 -6.34
CA HIS A 69 1.05 15.58 -7.30
C HIS A 69 2.29 14.87 -6.75
N HIS A 70 2.20 14.28 -5.56
CA HIS A 70 3.31 13.57 -4.92
C HIS A 70 2.88 12.12 -4.67
N PRO A 71 2.80 11.29 -5.72
CA PRO A 71 2.45 9.88 -5.58
C PRO A 71 3.57 9.12 -4.85
N MET A 72 3.17 8.06 -4.18
CA MET A 72 4.07 7.17 -3.44
C MET A 72 3.57 5.72 -3.52
N SER A 73 4.49 4.81 -3.23
CA SER A 73 4.20 3.39 -3.10
C SER A 73 3.85 3.07 -1.65
N ILE A 74 2.82 2.26 -1.47
CA ILE A 74 2.31 1.81 -0.17
C ILE A 74 2.57 0.33 -0.06
N ILE A 75 3.19 -0.05 1.05
CA ILE A 75 3.56 -1.42 1.34
C ILE A 75 2.83 -1.82 2.62
N LEU A 76 2.09 -2.92 2.55
CA LEU A 76 1.52 -3.59 3.70
C LEU A 76 2.37 -4.82 4.02
N VAL A 77 2.85 -4.89 5.25
CA VAL A 77 3.52 -6.08 5.78
C VAL A 77 2.63 -6.71 6.84
N GLU A 78 2.26 -7.96 6.63
CA GLU A 78 1.47 -8.78 7.53
C GLU A 78 2.28 -10.00 7.95
N ARG A 79 2.19 -10.37 9.23
CA ARG A 79 2.67 -11.68 9.69
C ARG A 79 1.56 -12.69 9.51
N LEU A 80 1.89 -13.87 9.00
CA LEU A 80 0.93 -14.96 8.83
C LEU A 80 1.02 -15.92 10.02
N LEU A 81 -0.12 -16.51 10.37
CA LEU A 81 -0.21 -17.69 11.21
C LEU A 81 0.13 -18.95 10.39
N HIS A 82 0.25 -20.10 11.06
CA HIS A 82 0.63 -21.36 10.41
C HIS A 82 -0.38 -21.80 9.34
N ASP A 83 -1.66 -21.43 9.51
CA ASP A 83 -2.75 -21.66 8.57
C ASP A 83 -2.78 -20.66 7.39
N GLY A 84 -1.84 -19.72 7.32
CA GLY A 84 -1.76 -18.69 6.28
C GLY A 84 -2.67 -17.48 6.50
N SER A 85 -3.42 -17.44 7.61
CA SER A 85 -4.24 -16.28 7.96
C SER A 85 -3.39 -15.13 8.53
N PRO A 86 -3.71 -13.86 8.26
CA PRO A 86 -2.96 -12.74 8.80
C PRO A 86 -3.18 -12.62 10.31
N ARG A 87 -2.09 -12.35 11.04
CA ARG A 87 -2.15 -12.06 12.48
C ARG A 87 -2.76 -10.67 12.68
N VAL A 88 -4.06 -10.66 12.96
CA VAL A 88 -4.99 -9.51 12.98
C VAL A 88 -4.47 -8.23 13.64
N HIS A 89 -3.58 -8.31 14.64
CA HIS A 89 -3.31 -7.16 15.51
C HIS A 89 -2.15 -6.24 15.10
N LYS A 90 -1.31 -6.55 14.10
CA LYS A 90 -0.12 -5.72 13.80
C LYS A 90 0.31 -5.66 12.32
N PRO A 91 -0.56 -5.26 11.38
CA PRO A 91 -0.08 -4.89 10.05
C PRO A 91 0.85 -3.66 10.14
N MET A 92 1.95 -3.69 9.40
CA MET A 92 2.84 -2.55 9.27
C MET A 92 2.65 -1.91 7.89
N TRP A 93 2.29 -0.63 7.90
CA TRP A 93 2.19 0.17 6.69
C TRP A 93 3.45 0.98 6.49
N LEU A 94 4.03 0.88 5.30
CA LEU A 94 5.19 1.65 4.89
C LEU A 94 4.86 2.45 3.62
N ALA A 95 5.47 3.62 3.52
CA ALA A 95 5.49 4.43 2.31
C ALA A 95 6.91 4.47 1.75
N PHE A 96 7.03 4.28 0.45
CA PHE A 96 8.24 4.51 -0.32
C PHE A 96 8.01 5.67 -1.30
N VAL A 97 8.92 6.63 -1.28
CA VAL A 97 8.96 7.79 -2.19
C VAL A 97 10.31 7.75 -2.87
N GLY A 98 10.32 7.57 -4.19
CA GLY A 98 11.51 7.47 -5.02
C GLY A 98 11.12 7.30 -6.49
N GLU A 99 12.09 7.43 -7.39
CA GLU A 99 11.85 7.34 -8.83
C GLU A 99 11.41 5.95 -9.26
N GLN A 100 12.04 4.91 -8.71
CA GLN A 100 11.72 3.52 -8.98
C GLN A 100 11.63 2.74 -7.68
N MET A 101 10.56 1.96 -7.55
CA MET A 101 10.38 1.02 -6.45
C MET A 101 11.39 -0.12 -6.61
N PRO A 102 12.29 -0.36 -5.64
CA PRO A 102 13.16 -1.53 -5.67
C PRO A 102 12.35 -2.83 -5.57
N PRO A 103 12.91 -3.97 -6.01
CA PRO A 103 12.27 -5.27 -5.88
C PRO A 103 11.82 -5.54 -4.44
N LEU A 104 10.56 -5.97 -4.27
CA LEU A 104 9.93 -6.03 -2.94
C LEU A 104 10.60 -7.06 -2.01
N ASP A 105 11.29 -8.06 -2.57
CA ASP A 105 12.12 -9.02 -1.84
C ASP A 105 13.44 -8.44 -1.30
N GLU A 106 13.94 -7.36 -1.90
CA GLU A 106 15.10 -6.60 -1.40
C GLU A 106 14.67 -5.61 -0.30
N VAL A 107 13.52 -4.96 -0.46
CA VAL A 107 13.02 -3.94 0.50
C VAL A 107 12.85 -4.50 1.91
N TRP A 108 12.48 -5.77 2.02
CA TRP A 108 12.28 -6.41 3.31
C TRP A 108 13.59 -6.83 4.01
N LYS A 109 14.67 -7.03 3.26
CA LYS A 109 15.96 -7.50 3.80
C LYS A 109 16.85 -6.38 4.35
N LEU A 110 16.44 -5.12 4.19
CA LEU A 110 17.13 -3.92 4.70
C LEU A 110 16.81 -3.69 6.19
#